data_AF-A0A9D7VP00-F1
#
_entry.id   AF-A0A9D7VP00-F1
#
_cell.length_a   1.000
_cell.length_b   1.000
_cell.length_c   1.000
_cell.angle_alpha   90.00
_cell.angle_beta   90.00
_cell.angle_gamma   90.00
#
_symmetry.space_group_name_H-M   'P 1'
#
loop_
_entity.id
_entity.type
_entity.pdbx_description
1 polymer ?
#
loop_
_entity_poly.entity_id
_entity_poly.type
_entity_poly.pdbx_seq_one_letter_code
_entity_poly.pdbx_strand_id
1 'polypeptide(L)'
;MSRIHCRPDPLFAGLPAAFDVTRYHSLIARPPLPACLESIAETREGLIMAVRHRSRPLRGCSFIPIDLLRTWRGALANFVAPAAARPAARMGGSRPCASSRRGLRWLT
;
A
#
# COMPACT_ATOMS: atom_id res chain seq x y z
N MET A 1 4.11 17.81 5.43
CA MET A 1 3.03 17.02 6.03
C MET A 1 1.87 16.98 5.08
N SER A 2 1.18 15.85 5.00
CA SER A 2 0.02 15.68 4.13
C SER A 2 -1.05 14.87 4.85
N ARG A 3 -2.30 15.32 4.73
CA ARG A 3 -3.44 14.57 5.22
C ARG A 3 -3.85 13.53 4.19
N ILE A 4 -4.01 12.28 4.63
CA ILE A 4 -4.45 11.18 3.77
C ILE A 4 -5.83 10.72 4.18
N HIS A 5 -6.61 10.30 3.19
CA HIS A 5 -7.93 9.68 3.35
C HIS A 5 -7.79 8.20 3.03
N CYS A 6 -8.15 7.36 3.98
CA CYS A 6 -8.02 5.92 3.90
C CYS A 6 -9.37 5.28 3.59
N ARG A 7 -9.35 4.30 2.68
CA ARG A 7 -10.48 3.41 2.46
C ARG A 7 -10.50 2.32 3.54
N PRO A 8 -11.66 1.67 3.77
CA PRO A 8 -11.72 0.51 4.64
C PRO A 8 -10.75 -0.57 4.17
N ASP A 9 -9.71 -0.82 4.97
CA ASP A 9 -8.72 -1.84 4.74
C ASP A 9 -8.14 -2.33 6.08
N PRO A 10 -7.84 -3.64 6.23
CA PRO A 10 -7.21 -4.16 7.43
C PRO A 10 -5.95 -3.41 7.86
N LEU A 11 -5.18 -2.83 6.94
CA LEU A 11 -3.99 -2.02 7.28
C LEU A 11 -4.33 -0.85 8.20
N PHE A 12 -5.51 -0.25 8.03
CA PHE A 12 -5.96 0.92 8.78
C PHE A 12 -6.95 0.57 9.89
N ALA A 13 -7.10 -0.71 10.25
CA ALA A 13 -8.00 -1.12 11.31
C ALA A 13 -7.61 -0.46 12.65
N GLY A 14 -8.59 0.19 13.31
CA GLY A 14 -8.37 0.94 14.54
C GLY A 14 -7.78 2.34 14.35
N LEU A 15 -7.56 2.78 13.11
CA LEU A 15 -7.10 4.15 12.80
C LEU A 15 -8.27 5.04 12.34
N PRO A 16 -8.15 6.37 12.49
CA PRO A 16 -9.09 7.30 11.89
C PRO A 16 -9.13 7.15 10.36
N ALA A 17 -10.29 7.42 9.75
CA ALA A 17 -10.44 7.40 8.29
C ALA A 17 -9.57 8.43 7.57
N ALA A 18 -9.10 9.47 8.27
CA ALA A 18 -8.11 10.41 7.76
C ALA A 18 -7.17 10.88 8.86
N PHE A 19 -5.87 10.94 8.55
CA PHE A 19 -4.82 11.37 9.49
C PHE A 19 -3.63 11.99 8.76
N ASP A 20 -2.78 12.69 9.51
CA ASP A 20 -1.60 13.37 8.98
C ASP A 20 -0.39 12.44 8.93
N VAL A 21 0.32 12.52 7.81
CA VAL A 21 1.53 11.73 7.56
C VAL A 21 2.67 12.61 7.04
N THR A 22 3.88 12.15 7.32
CA THR A 22 5.10 12.62 6.67
C THR A 22 5.27 11.85 5.36
N ARG A 23 5.38 12.59 4.25
CA ARG A 23 5.61 12.01 2.93
C ARG A 23 7.08 11.67 2.75
N TYR A 24 7.35 10.53 2.11
CA TYR A 24 8.64 10.31 1.47
C TYR A 24 8.62 10.95 0.07
N HIS A 25 9.64 11.74 -0.25
CA HIS A 25 9.68 12.54 -1.49
C HIS A 25 10.25 11.78 -2.72
N SER A 26 10.68 10.54 -2.56
CA SER A 26 11.45 9.82 -3.59
C SER A 26 10.59 9.10 -4.65
N LEU A 27 9.37 8.65 -4.32
CA LEU A 27 8.56 7.86 -5.25
C LEU A 27 7.06 8.03 -5.01
N ILE A 28 6.33 8.36 -6.09
CA ILE A 28 4.86 8.52 -6.08
C ILE A 28 4.29 7.58 -7.15
N ALA A 29 3.31 6.76 -6.78
CA ALA A 29 2.54 5.97 -7.73
C ALA A 29 1.61 6.91 -8.52
N ARG A 30 1.69 6.88 -9.86
CA ARG A 30 0.81 7.66 -10.74
C ARG A 30 -0.25 6.77 -11.38
N PRO A 31 -1.51 7.24 -11.49
CA PRO A 31 -2.50 6.58 -12.33
C PRO A 31 -2.08 6.54 -13.81
N PRO A 32 -2.56 5.56 -14.60
CA PRO A 32 -3.39 4.44 -14.15
C PRO A 32 -2.56 3.40 -13.39
N LEU A 33 -3.13 2.88 -12.29
CA LEU A 33 -2.53 1.74 -11.59
C LEU A 33 -2.72 0.46 -12.43
N PRO A 34 -1.77 -0.49 -12.38
CA PRO A 34 -1.98 -1.82 -12.93
C PRO A 34 -3.28 -2.45 -12.40
N ALA A 35 -3.99 -3.20 -13.24
CA ALA A 35 -5.31 -3.76 -12.88
C ALA A 35 -5.31 -4.62 -11.60
N CYS A 36 -4.16 -5.20 -11.24
CA CYS A 36 -3.98 -6.00 -10.04
C CYS A 36 -3.87 -5.18 -8.74
N LEU A 37 -3.67 -3.87 -8.84
CA LEU A 37 -3.56 -2.94 -7.71
C LEU A 37 -4.79 -2.05 -7.62
N GLU A 38 -5.07 -1.63 -6.40
CA GLU A 38 -6.02 -0.56 -6.14
C GLU A 38 -5.53 0.35 -5.03
N SER A 39 -5.88 1.63 -5.16
CA SER A 39 -5.55 2.65 -4.18
C SER A 39 -6.40 2.48 -2.92
N ILE A 40 -5.75 2.56 -1.76
CA ILE A 40 -6.39 2.45 -0.45
C ILE A 40 -6.14 3.66 0.44
N ALA A 41 -5.20 4.55 0.08
CA ALA A 41 -5.06 5.85 0.74
C ALA A 41 -4.59 6.92 -0.25
N GLU A 42 -5.22 8.08 -0.21
CA GLU A 42 -4.95 9.21 -1.12
C GLU A 42 -4.93 10.54 -0.38
N THR A 43 -4.17 11.52 -0.87
CA THR A 43 -4.33 12.92 -0.43
C THR A 43 -5.53 13.57 -1.14
N ARG A 44 -5.96 14.75 -0.68
CA ARG A 44 -7.03 15.52 -1.32
C ARG A 44 -6.72 15.88 -2.78
N GLU A 45 -5.44 16.01 -3.10
CA GLU A 45 -4.94 16.32 -4.44
C GLU A 45 -4.84 15.07 -5.34
N GLY A 46 -5.31 13.92 -4.87
CA GLY A 46 -5.30 12.67 -5.63
C GLY A 46 -3.96 11.95 -5.67
N LEU A 47 -3.01 12.30 -4.79
CA LEU A 47 -1.74 11.57 -4.69
C LEU A 47 -1.99 10.23 -4.00
N ILE A 48 -1.60 9.14 -4.65
CA ILE A 48 -1.72 7.79 -4.10
C ILE A 48 -0.62 7.55 -3.07
N MET A 49 -1.04 7.27 -1.84
CA MET A 49 -0.18 7.13 -0.66
C MET A 49 -0.08 5.69 -0.17
N ALA A 50 -1.10 4.86 -0.42
CA ALA A 50 -1.04 3.42 -0.22
C ALA A 50 -1.87 2.65 -1.24
N VAL A 51 -1.42 1.45 -1.56
CA VAL A 51 -2.07 0.51 -2.48
C VAL A 51 -2.19 -0.87 -1.86
N ARG A 52 -3.17 -1.65 -2.34
CA ARG A 52 -3.25 -3.09 -2.10
C ARG A 52 -3.35 -3.88 -3.39
N HIS A 53 -2.89 -5.12 -3.35
CA HIS A 53 -3.17 -6.08 -4.40
C HIS A 53 -4.59 -6.64 -4.24
N ARG A 54 -5.36 -6.74 -5.33
CA ARG A 54 -6.76 -7.17 -5.28
C ARG A 54 -6.96 -8.59 -4.78
N SER A 55 -6.04 -9.50 -5.12
CA SER A 55 -6.16 -10.94 -4.82
C SER A 55 -5.09 -11.50 -3.87
N ARG A 56 -4.08 -10.70 -3.51
CA ARG A 56 -2.96 -11.15 -2.67
C ARG A 56 -2.94 -10.29 -1.41
N PRO A 57 -2.51 -10.82 -0.25
CA PRO A 57 -2.42 -10.05 0.99
C PRO A 57 -1.19 -9.12 0.98
N LEU A 58 -0.97 -8.40 -0.13
CA LEU A 58 0.15 -7.49 -0.32
C LEU A 58 -0.34 -6.05 -0.30
N ARG A 59 0.37 -5.20 0.44
CA ARG A 59 0.09 -3.78 0.60
C ARG A 59 1.39 -3.01 0.55
N GLY A 60 1.36 -1.80 0.00
CA GLY A 60 2.50 -0.89 -0.04
C GLY A 60 2.07 0.52 0.34
N CYS A 61 2.90 1.24 1.09
CA CYS A 61 2.65 2.62 1.51
C CYS A 61 3.93 3.47 1.40
N SER A 62 3.78 4.74 1.00
CA SER A 62 4.90 5.68 0.79
C SER A 62 4.90 6.82 1.82
N PHE A 63 4.55 6.52 3.07
CA PHE A 63 4.48 7.52 4.13
C PHE A 63 4.89 6.96 5.50
N ILE A 64 5.23 7.87 6.42
CA ILE A 64 5.39 7.60 7.84
C ILE A 64 4.33 8.40 8.59
N PRO A 65 3.47 7.78 9.43
CA PRO A 65 2.57 8.52 10.31
C PRO A 65 3.35 9.41 11.28
N ILE A 66 2.84 10.61 11.53
CA ILE A 66 3.49 11.57 12.44
C ILE A 66 3.54 11.05 13.88
N ASP A 67 2.47 10.40 14.33
CA ASP A 67 2.43 9.72 15.63
C ASP A 67 2.81 8.24 15.46
N LEU A 68 4.10 7.96 15.64
CA LEU A 68 4.67 6.62 15.55
C LEU A 68 4.08 5.67 16.64
N LEU A 69 3.73 6.19 17.81
CA LEU A 69 3.31 5.35 18.94
C LEU A 69 1.84 4.94 18.82
N ARG A 70 0.95 5.84 18.40
CA ARG A 70 -0.49 5.54 18.31
C ARG A 70 -0.89 5.01 16.94
N THR A 71 -0.40 5.63 15.87
CA THR A 71 -0.85 5.34 14.50
C THR A 71 0.00 4.25 13.84
N TRP A 72 1.32 4.30 13.99
CA TRP A 72 2.20 3.30 13.36
C TRP A 72 2.22 1.95 14.07
N ARG A 73 2.13 1.89 15.41
CA ARG A 73 2.02 0.60 16.12
C ARG A 73 0.79 -0.19 15.68
N GLY A 74 -0.35 0.49 15.48
CA GLY A 74 -1.57 -0.13 14.95
C GLY A 74 -1.39 -0.62 13.51
N ALA A 75 -0.90 0.25 12.61
CA ALA A 75 -0.66 -0.12 11.21
C ALA A 75 0.37 -1.27 11.07
N LEU A 76 1.45 -1.25 11.84
CA LEU A 76 2.48 -2.29 11.83
C LEU A 76 1.93 -3.61 12.40
N ALA A 77 1.14 -3.55 13.49
CA ALA A 77 0.45 -4.74 14.00
C ALA A 77 -0.49 -5.33 12.94
N ASN A 78 -1.22 -4.50 12.20
CA ASN A 78 -2.08 -4.97 11.10
C ASN A 78 -1.29 -5.49 9.88
N PHE A 79 -0.08 -4.96 9.65
CA PHE A 79 0.80 -5.41 8.57
C PHE A 79 1.46 -6.75 8.87
N VAL A 80 1.87 -6.96 10.14
CA VAL A 80 2.53 -8.17 10.62
C VAL A 80 1.53 -9.25 11.05
N ALA A 81 0.32 -8.85 11.45
CA ALA A 81 -0.75 -9.80 11.74
C ALA A 81 -0.86 -10.75 10.55
N PRO A 82 -0.74 -12.08 10.78
CA PRO A 82 -0.90 -13.04 9.71
C PRO A 82 -2.23 -12.71 9.05
N ALA A 83 -2.26 -12.70 7.72
CA ALA A 83 -3.49 -12.63 6.94
C ALA A 83 -4.41 -13.77 7.42
N ALA A 84 -5.19 -13.50 8.46
CA ALA A 84 -5.85 -14.54 9.23
C ALA A 84 -6.89 -15.16 8.30
N ALA A 85 -6.81 -16.48 8.22
CA ALA A 85 -7.54 -17.38 7.33
C ALA A 85 -7.15 -17.34 5.84
N ARG A 86 -6.22 -18.23 5.46
CA ARG A 86 -6.39 -18.96 4.19
C ARG A 86 -6.37 -20.46 4.49
N PRO A 87 -7.46 -21.22 4.26
CA PRO A 87 -7.30 -22.63 3.95
C PRO A 87 -6.45 -22.71 2.67
N ALA A 88 -5.44 -23.56 2.67
CA ALA A 88 -4.48 -23.68 1.57
C ALA A 88 -5.20 -23.96 0.23
N ALA A 89 -5.48 -22.92 -0.56
CA ALA A 89 -5.91 -23.13 -1.93
C ALA A 89 -4.69 -23.64 -2.71
N ARG A 90 -4.82 -24.89 -3.16
CA ARG A 90 -3.97 -25.65 -4.09
C ARG A 90 -3.22 -24.72 -5.04
N MET A 91 -1.90 -24.85 -5.07
CA MET A 91 -1.06 -24.28 -6.13
C MET A 91 -1.47 -24.90 -7.47
N GLY A 92 -2.25 -24.17 -8.25
CA GLY A 92 -2.47 -24.40 -9.67
C GLY A 92 -1.94 -23.21 -10.46
N GLY A 93 -0.78 -23.40 -11.11
CA GLY A 93 -0.29 -22.63 -12.26
C GLY A 93 -0.27 -21.10 -12.16
N SER A 94 0.74 -20.52 -11.51
CA SER A 94 1.02 -19.09 -11.68
C SER A 94 1.71 -18.83 -13.02
N ARG A 95 1.02 -18.19 -13.96
CA ARG A 95 1.69 -17.40 -15.00
C ARG A 95 2.45 -16.26 -14.30
N PRO A 96 3.74 -16.06 -14.56
CA PRO A 96 4.47 -14.94 -13.99
C PRO A 96 3.87 -13.62 -14.49
N CYS A 97 3.77 -12.64 -13.60
CA CYS A 97 3.55 -11.24 -13.96
C CYS A 97 4.70 -10.86 -14.90
N ALA A 98 4.40 -10.65 -16.18
CA ALA A 98 5.42 -10.42 -17.20
C ALA A 98 6.26 -9.18 -16.82
N SER A 99 7.51 -9.42 -16.42
CA SER A 99 8.52 -8.37 -16.37
C SER A 99 8.92 -8.06 -17.81
N SER A 100 8.43 -6.97 -18.37
CA SER A 100 9.07 -6.39 -19.54
C SER A 100 10.42 -5.83 -19.09
N ARG A 101 11.47 -6.66 -19.18
CA ARG A 101 12.85 -6.17 -19.16
C ARG A 101 13.06 -5.35 -20.43
N ARG A 102 12.74 -4.06 -20.37
CA ARG A 102 13.40 -3.06 -21.21
C ARG A 102 14.11 -2.11 -20.27
N GLY A 103 15.43 -2.16 -20.37
CA GLY A 103 16.36 -1.51 -19.45
C GLY A 103 16.10 -0.01 -19.33
N LEU A 104 16.13 0.46 -18.09
CA LEU A 104 16.31 1.87 -17.79
C LEU A 104 17.76 2.02 -17.31
N ARG A 105 18.54 2.65 -18.18
CA ARG A 105 19.93 3.04 -17.98
C ARG A 105 19.92 4.27 -17.08
N TRP A 106 20.55 4.19 -15.91
CA TRP A 106 20.72 5.34 -15.02
C TRP A 106 21.87 6.18 -15.56
N LEU A 107 21.59 7.42 -15.99
CA LEU A 107 22.62 8.42 -16.24
C LEU A 107 22.96 9.06 -14.89
N THR A 108 24.26 9.08 -14.59
CA THR A 108 24.92 9.74 -13.45
C THR A 108 24.78 11.26 -13.51
#